data_AF-A0A3E1NXX7-F1
#
_entry.id   AF-A0A3E1NXX7-F1
#
_cell.length_a   1.000
_cell.length_b   1.000
_cell.length_c   1.000
_cell.angle_alpha   90.00
_cell.angle_beta   90.00
_cell.angle_gamma   90.00
#
_symmetry.space_group_name_H-M   'P 1'
#
loop_
_entity.id
_entity.type
_entity.pdbx_description
1 polymer ?
#
loop_
_entity_poly.entity_id
_entity_poly.type
_entity_poly.pdbx_seq_one_letter_code
_entity_poly.pdbx_strand_id
1 'polypeptide(L)'
;MNNEIMTFTKHVTAMTVMAACIFGCKEPSMNNARDKKDNISAPETDTMITTNDAIEPVIVTSWKHFEQYDGKYITETDMLQHEPLKSRLKSLLGNDNNTLRQRFDVAPPIEVENDVLYNQGCRKHYCGADEAAIAIDMKHDVVYAGVAVNGVVKLFSETRDSIYPEKLLKWKEKFGN
;
A
#
# COMPACT_ATOMS: atom_id res chain seq x y z
N MET A 1 23.42 21.72 48.47
CA MET A 1 23.52 20.38 49.07
C MET A 1 22.29 19.58 48.65
N ASN A 2 22.53 18.47 47.96
CA ASN A 2 21.95 17.12 48.12
C ASN A 2 20.42 17.05 48.43
N ASN A 3 19.60 16.25 47.73
CA ASN A 3 19.84 14.86 47.34
C ASN A 3 19.37 14.50 45.91
N GLU A 4 19.88 13.38 45.41
CA GLU A 4 19.49 12.72 44.16
C GLU A 4 18.81 11.34 44.42
N ILE A 5 18.66 10.54 43.36
CA ILE A 5 18.53 9.06 43.35
C ILE A 5 17.10 8.50 43.61
N MET A 6 16.34 8.52 42.52
CA MET A 6 15.65 7.35 41.93
C MET A 6 15.84 6.00 42.64
N THR A 7 14.73 5.31 42.96
CA THR A 7 14.72 3.84 43.13
C THR A 7 13.41 3.23 42.62
N PHE A 8 13.44 2.68 41.41
CA PHE A 8 12.28 2.00 40.80
C PHE A 8 12.45 0.48 40.96
N THR A 9 11.96 -0.06 42.07
CA THR A 9 12.23 -1.44 42.48
C THR A 9 11.39 -2.45 41.68
N LYS A 10 12.06 -3.50 41.19
CA LYS A 10 11.51 -4.51 40.28
C LYS A 10 10.60 -5.50 41.02
N HIS A 11 9.46 -5.84 40.43
CA HIS A 11 8.78 -7.12 40.70
C HIS A 11 8.45 -7.81 39.37
N VAL A 12 9.20 -8.88 39.07
CA VAL A 12 9.01 -9.75 37.90
C VAL A 12 9.05 -11.20 38.39
N THR A 13 7.88 -11.73 38.73
CA THR A 13 7.62 -13.16 38.97
C THR A 13 6.16 -13.40 38.56
N ALA A 14 5.87 -13.79 37.32
CA ALA A 14 6.04 -15.15 36.78
C ALA A 14 5.21 -16.18 37.55
N MET A 15 4.08 -16.61 36.95
CA MET A 15 3.40 -17.85 37.33
C MET A 15 2.97 -18.59 36.06
N THR A 16 3.72 -19.64 35.74
CA THR A 16 3.49 -20.48 34.56
C THR A 16 2.40 -21.51 34.85
N VAL A 17 1.43 -21.68 33.95
CA VAL A 17 0.60 -22.89 33.89
C VAL A 17 0.75 -23.49 32.50
N MET A 18 1.09 -24.77 32.46
CA MET A 18 1.44 -25.51 31.24
C MET A 18 0.36 -26.57 31.00
N ALA A 19 -0.21 -26.59 29.81
CA ALA A 19 -1.10 -27.64 29.33
C ALA A 19 -0.73 -27.94 27.86
N ALA A 20 -0.69 -29.22 27.49
CA ALA A 20 -0.07 -29.66 26.24
C ALA A 20 -0.92 -30.69 25.50
N CYS A 21 -0.69 -30.79 24.18
CA CYS A 21 -1.30 -31.76 23.25
C CYS A 21 -2.82 -31.51 23.03
N ILE A 22 -3.49 -32.05 22.00
CA ILE A 22 -3.20 -33.22 21.15
C ILE A 22 -3.47 -32.96 19.65
N PHE A 23 -2.84 -33.81 18.84
CA PHE A 23 -2.80 -33.98 17.38
C PHE A 23 -4.02 -33.54 16.53
N GLY A 24 -3.70 -33.06 15.31
CA GLY A 24 -4.69 -32.73 14.27
C GLY A 24 -4.17 -32.84 12.82
N CYS A 25 -3.18 -33.70 12.54
CA CYS A 25 -2.69 -33.91 11.18
C CYS A 25 -3.74 -34.66 10.32
N LYS A 26 -4.07 -34.14 9.13
CA LYS A 26 -4.96 -34.81 8.17
C LYS A 26 -4.61 -34.49 6.72
N GLU A 27 -3.57 -35.16 6.22
CA GLU A 27 -3.27 -35.27 4.79
C GLU A 27 -3.85 -36.60 4.23
N PRO A 28 -3.62 -37.00 2.96
CA PRO A 28 -4.58 -36.70 1.90
C PRO A 28 -5.25 -37.95 1.32
N SER A 29 -6.46 -37.79 0.77
CA SER A 29 -7.15 -38.85 0.03
C SER A 29 -6.91 -38.70 -1.47
N MET A 30 -6.11 -39.60 -2.05
CA MET A 30 -6.04 -39.81 -3.50
C MET A 30 -7.09 -40.84 -3.96
N ASN A 31 -7.18 -41.02 -5.29
CA ASN A 31 -7.94 -42.04 -6.02
C ASN A 31 -9.46 -41.76 -6.12
N ASN A 32 -10.13 -42.01 -7.26
CA ASN A 32 -9.79 -42.92 -8.36
C ASN A 32 -9.96 -42.26 -9.75
N ALA A 33 -9.37 -42.88 -10.78
CA ALA A 33 -9.51 -42.51 -12.19
C ALA A 33 -10.36 -43.52 -12.99
N ARG A 34 -11.00 -43.04 -14.06
CA ARG A 34 -11.38 -43.72 -15.32
C ARG A 34 -12.11 -42.69 -16.20
N ASP A 35 -11.57 -42.24 -17.33
CA ASP A 35 -11.32 -42.93 -18.62
C ASP A 35 -12.52 -42.97 -19.59
N LYS A 36 -12.44 -42.08 -20.59
CA LYS A 36 -12.49 -42.39 -22.03
C LYS A 36 -13.81 -42.87 -22.68
N LYS A 37 -14.30 -42.15 -23.71
CA LYS A 37 -14.08 -42.53 -25.15
C LYS A 37 -14.54 -41.51 -26.22
N ASP A 38 -13.55 -40.88 -26.86
CA ASP A 38 -13.29 -40.61 -28.30
C ASP A 38 -14.41 -40.42 -29.37
N ASN A 39 -14.12 -39.49 -30.32
CA ASN A 39 -14.59 -39.39 -31.73
C ASN A 39 -16.02 -38.85 -31.98
N ILE A 40 -16.37 -38.08 -33.03
CA ILE A 40 -15.68 -37.46 -34.21
C ILE A 40 -16.59 -36.28 -34.70
N SER A 41 -16.24 -35.26 -35.51
CA SER A 41 -15.23 -35.01 -36.56
C SER A 41 -14.82 -33.52 -36.66
N ALA A 42 -14.10 -33.12 -37.73
CA ALA A 42 -13.88 -31.73 -38.18
C ALA A 42 -14.83 -31.31 -39.34
N PRO A 43 -14.86 -30.03 -39.78
CA PRO A 43 -13.79 -29.50 -40.64
C PRO A 43 -13.14 -28.19 -40.16
N GLU A 44 -12.04 -27.81 -40.82
CA GLU A 44 -11.32 -26.56 -40.62
C GLU A 44 -12.06 -25.37 -41.25
N THR A 45 -12.23 -24.28 -40.50
CA THR A 45 -12.60 -22.97 -41.06
C THR A 45 -11.55 -21.96 -40.58
N ASP A 46 -10.51 -21.76 -41.40
CA ASP A 46 -9.41 -20.84 -41.12
C ASP A 46 -9.88 -19.38 -41.13
N THR A 47 -10.45 -18.96 -39.99
CA THR A 47 -10.90 -17.59 -39.78
C THR A 47 -9.72 -16.82 -39.22
N MET A 48 -8.87 -16.31 -40.12
CA MET A 48 -7.84 -15.31 -39.83
C MET A 48 -8.50 -14.01 -39.35
N ILE A 49 -8.93 -13.99 -38.09
CA ILE A 49 -9.27 -12.77 -37.37
C ILE A 49 -7.95 -12.02 -37.17
N THR A 50 -7.63 -11.12 -38.10
CA THR A 50 -6.53 -10.18 -37.91
C THR A 50 -6.96 -9.16 -36.85
N THR A 51 -6.71 -9.49 -35.58
CA THR A 51 -6.91 -8.59 -34.44
C THR A 51 -5.82 -7.51 -34.50
N ASN A 52 -5.98 -6.58 -35.44
CA ASN A 52 -5.20 -5.36 -35.57
C ASN A 52 -5.68 -4.27 -34.58
N ASP A 53 -6.17 -4.68 -33.41
CA ASP A 53 -6.29 -3.81 -32.25
C ASP A 53 -4.94 -3.82 -31.52
N ALA A 54 -4.31 -2.66 -31.42
CA ALA A 54 -3.14 -2.50 -30.60
C ALA A 54 -3.51 -2.78 -29.13
N ILE A 55 -2.61 -3.44 -28.39
CA ILE A 55 -2.72 -3.53 -26.93
C ILE A 55 -2.36 -2.16 -26.34
N GLU A 56 -3.26 -1.18 -26.48
CA GLU A 56 -3.21 0.03 -25.67
C GLU A 56 -3.30 -0.41 -24.19
N PRO A 57 -2.33 -0.05 -23.32
CA PRO A 57 -2.17 -0.81 -22.09
C PRO A 57 -3.31 -0.54 -21.10
N VAL A 58 -3.94 -1.62 -20.61
CA VAL A 58 -4.90 -1.62 -19.49
C VAL A 58 -4.35 -0.82 -18.28
N ILE A 59 -3.03 -0.79 -18.13
CA ILE A 59 -2.25 0.04 -17.21
C ILE A 59 -2.75 1.50 -17.17
N VAL A 60 -2.84 2.17 -18.32
CA VAL A 60 -3.17 3.61 -18.42
C VAL A 60 -4.61 3.89 -17.99
N THR A 61 -5.52 2.94 -18.21
CA THR A 61 -6.93 3.10 -17.81
C THR A 61 -7.16 2.99 -16.30
N SER A 62 -6.21 2.41 -15.55
CA SER A 62 -6.37 2.17 -14.11
C SER A 62 -6.33 3.44 -13.27
N TRP A 63 -5.50 4.41 -13.65
CA TRP A 63 -5.34 5.68 -12.92
C TRP A 63 -6.30 6.79 -13.36
N LYS A 64 -6.97 6.65 -14.50
CA LYS A 64 -7.87 7.68 -15.04
C LYS A 64 -9.03 8.05 -14.11
N HIS A 65 -9.44 7.14 -13.22
CA HIS A 65 -10.43 7.44 -12.18
C HIS A 65 -9.87 8.33 -11.04
N PHE A 66 -8.55 8.37 -10.85
CA PHE A 66 -7.89 9.14 -9.80
C PHE A 66 -7.62 10.60 -10.21
N GLU A 67 -7.45 10.88 -11.51
CA GLU A 67 -7.36 12.24 -12.07
C GLU A 67 -8.50 13.16 -11.56
N GLN A 68 -9.72 12.63 -11.45
CA GLN A 68 -10.89 13.40 -11.01
C GLN A 68 -10.84 13.85 -9.54
N TYR A 69 -9.87 13.39 -8.75
CA TYR A 69 -9.75 13.74 -7.34
C TYR A 69 -9.01 15.07 -7.11
N ASP A 70 -8.44 15.67 -8.16
CA ASP A 70 -7.84 17.02 -8.08
C ASP A 70 -8.79 18.04 -7.43
N GLY A 71 -8.26 18.85 -6.51
CA GLY A 71 -9.01 19.85 -5.77
C GLY A 71 -10.00 19.32 -4.72
N LYS A 72 -10.15 18.00 -4.54
CA LYS A 72 -11.05 17.38 -3.53
C LYS A 72 -10.29 16.91 -2.29
N TYR A 73 -10.95 16.84 -1.14
CA TYR A 73 -10.32 16.32 0.07
C TYR A 73 -10.31 14.79 0.08
N ILE A 74 -9.25 14.19 0.65
CA ILE A 74 -9.10 12.74 0.74
C ILE A 74 -10.20 12.05 1.60
N THR A 75 -10.84 12.81 2.48
CA THR A 75 -12.01 12.40 3.29
C THR A 75 -13.35 12.48 2.56
N GLU A 76 -13.40 13.13 1.39
CA GLU A 76 -14.59 13.20 0.53
C GLU A 76 -14.54 12.15 -0.60
N THR A 77 -13.33 11.76 -1.00
CA THR A 77 -13.07 10.85 -2.13
C THR A 77 -12.86 9.40 -1.71
N ASP A 78 -12.60 9.16 -0.41
CA ASP A 78 -12.19 7.86 0.13
C ASP A 78 -11.03 7.21 -0.65
N MET A 79 -10.19 8.01 -1.33
CA MET A 79 -9.23 7.55 -2.36
C MET A 79 -8.33 6.39 -1.92
N LEU A 80 -7.92 6.36 -0.64
CA LEU A 80 -7.11 5.27 -0.06
C LEU A 80 -7.84 3.90 -0.01
N GLN A 81 -9.15 3.87 -0.29
CA GLN A 81 -10.00 2.69 -0.33
C GLN A 81 -10.30 2.20 -1.76
N HIS A 82 -9.93 2.97 -2.78
CA HIS A 82 -10.13 2.61 -4.17
C HIS A 82 -8.93 1.82 -4.72
N GLU A 83 -9.20 0.85 -5.60
CA GLU A 83 -8.18 0.11 -6.34
C GLU A 83 -7.78 0.87 -7.61
N PRO A 84 -6.52 0.79 -8.09
CA PRO A 84 -5.46 -0.11 -7.59
C PRO A 84 -4.69 0.43 -6.37
N LEU A 85 -4.90 1.68 -5.94
CA LEU A 85 -4.11 2.31 -4.87
C LEU A 85 -4.16 1.52 -3.54
N LYS A 86 -5.34 1.01 -3.15
CA LYS A 86 -5.53 0.31 -1.88
C LYS A 86 -4.69 -0.96 -1.74
N SER A 87 -4.72 -1.85 -2.73
CA SER A 87 -3.93 -3.08 -2.73
C SER A 87 -2.43 -2.80 -2.86
N ARG A 88 -2.06 -1.78 -3.64
CA ARG A 88 -0.66 -1.32 -3.81
C ARG A 88 -0.09 -0.76 -2.52
N LEU A 89 -0.73 0.22 -1.88
CA LEU A 89 -0.30 0.76 -0.58
C LEU A 89 -0.19 -0.33 0.50
N LYS A 90 -1.14 -1.29 0.53
CA LYS A 90 -1.08 -2.43 1.46
C LYS A 90 0.16 -3.30 1.22
N SER A 91 0.52 -3.54 -0.04
CA SER A 91 1.67 -4.37 -0.43
C SER A 91 2.99 -3.65 -0.22
N LEU A 92 3.05 -2.36 -0.54
CA LEU A 92 4.21 -1.48 -0.42
C LEU A 92 4.61 -1.20 1.05
N LEU A 93 3.63 -0.91 1.90
CA LEU A 93 3.86 -0.47 3.28
C LEU A 93 3.83 -1.62 4.30
N GLY A 94 3.13 -2.72 3.99
CA GLY A 94 2.89 -3.83 4.91
C GLY A 94 2.33 -3.34 6.26
N ASN A 95 3.12 -3.46 7.32
CA ASN A 95 2.75 -3.02 8.67
C ASN A 95 2.53 -1.50 8.77
N ASP A 96 3.24 -0.68 7.99
CA ASP A 96 3.12 0.78 8.01
C ASP A 96 1.86 1.30 7.26
N ASN A 97 1.08 0.44 6.59
CA ASN A 97 -0.16 0.84 5.89
C ASN A 97 -1.17 1.49 6.85
N ASN A 98 -1.31 0.95 8.06
CA ASN A 98 -2.23 1.50 9.06
C ASN A 98 -1.67 2.80 9.65
N THR A 99 -0.36 2.86 9.88
CA THR A 99 0.38 4.05 10.31
C THR A 99 0.14 5.23 9.37
N LEU A 100 0.25 4.99 8.05
CA LEU A 100 -0.01 5.97 6.99
C LEU A 100 -1.46 6.45 6.98
N ARG A 101 -2.44 5.53 7.05
CA ARG A 101 -3.88 5.88 7.01
C ARG A 101 -4.31 6.76 8.18
N GLN A 102 -3.71 6.57 9.36
CA GLN A 102 -3.92 7.40 10.56
C GLN A 102 -3.31 8.81 10.48
N ARG A 103 -2.71 9.20 9.34
CA ARG A 103 -2.10 10.51 9.13
C ARG A 103 -2.86 11.38 8.13
N PHE A 104 -4.03 10.96 7.68
CA PHE A 104 -4.91 11.76 6.82
C PHE A 104 -6.12 12.34 7.60
N ASP A 105 -6.02 12.46 8.94
CA ASP A 105 -7.00 13.17 9.76
C ASP A 105 -7.09 14.67 9.39
N VAL A 106 -5.96 15.26 9.00
CA VAL A 106 -5.80 16.64 8.58
C VAL A 106 -4.96 16.67 7.30
N ALA A 107 -5.62 16.85 6.17
CA ALA A 107 -5.00 16.92 4.84
C ALA A 107 -5.55 18.13 4.06
N PRO A 108 -4.75 18.76 3.18
CA PRO A 108 -5.25 19.68 2.17
C PRO A 108 -5.97 18.88 1.05
N PRO A 109 -6.55 19.56 0.05
CA PRO A 109 -7.01 18.92 -1.18
C PRO A 109 -5.92 18.07 -1.84
N ILE A 110 -6.35 17.07 -2.61
CA ILE A 110 -5.49 16.29 -3.51
C ILE A 110 -5.07 17.19 -4.67
N GLU A 111 -3.81 17.07 -5.09
CA GLU A 111 -3.22 17.81 -6.21
C GLU A 111 -2.90 16.82 -7.34
N VAL A 112 -3.29 17.10 -8.59
CA VAL A 112 -2.88 16.33 -9.76
C VAL A 112 -2.12 17.24 -10.73
N GLU A 113 -0.83 16.97 -10.93
CA GLU A 113 0.06 17.83 -11.72
C GLU A 113 1.11 17.01 -12.47
N ASN A 114 1.31 17.28 -13.77
CA ASN A 114 2.31 16.60 -14.62
C ASN A 114 2.25 15.06 -14.56
N ASP A 115 1.05 14.49 -14.69
CA ASP A 115 0.73 13.06 -14.55
C ASP A 115 1.00 12.46 -13.15
N VAL A 116 1.33 13.29 -12.14
CA VAL A 116 1.53 12.87 -10.74
C VAL A 116 0.36 13.32 -9.87
N LEU A 117 -0.34 12.37 -9.26
CA LEU A 117 -1.25 12.65 -8.14
C LEU A 117 -0.45 12.73 -6.85
N TYR A 118 -0.65 13.77 -6.06
CA TYR A 118 0.01 14.00 -4.78
C TYR A 118 -1.00 14.40 -3.69
N ASN A 119 -0.83 13.83 -2.48
CA ASN A 119 -1.47 14.36 -1.28
C ASN A 119 -0.65 14.00 -0.03
N GLN A 120 -0.78 14.81 1.01
CA GLN A 120 -0.09 14.62 2.29
C GLN A 120 -0.98 15.03 3.45
N GLY A 121 -0.77 14.48 4.63
CA GLY A 121 -1.53 14.85 5.81
C GLY A 121 -0.75 14.68 7.10
N CYS A 122 -1.31 15.22 8.17
CA CYS A 122 -0.92 14.92 9.53
C CYS A 122 -2.02 14.22 10.32
N ARG A 123 -1.59 13.40 11.29
CA ARG A 123 -2.44 12.94 12.38
C ARG A 123 -2.90 14.13 13.21
N LYS A 124 -4.17 14.17 13.61
CA LYS A 124 -4.77 15.33 14.28
C LYS A 124 -4.02 15.67 15.57
N HIS A 125 -3.66 16.94 15.73
CA HIS A 125 -2.84 17.47 16.83
C HIS A 125 -1.34 17.07 16.84
N TYR A 126 -0.83 16.36 15.82
CA TYR A 126 0.57 15.91 15.72
C TYR A 126 1.28 16.30 14.40
N CYS A 127 0.79 17.34 13.73
CA CYS A 127 1.40 17.90 12.51
C CYS A 127 2.85 18.36 12.75
N GLY A 128 3.71 18.20 11.76
CA GLY A 128 5.17 18.37 11.91
C GLY A 128 5.91 17.19 12.56
N ALA A 129 5.21 16.13 13.01
CA ALA A 129 5.84 14.95 13.63
C ALA A 129 5.24 13.61 13.16
N ASP A 130 3.92 13.47 13.19
CA ASP A 130 3.19 12.32 12.65
C ASP A 130 2.50 12.72 11.34
N GLU A 131 3.24 12.68 10.24
CA GLU A 131 2.76 12.98 8.88
C GLU A 131 2.90 11.79 7.94
N ALA A 132 2.09 11.75 6.89
CA ALA A 132 2.29 10.89 5.73
C ALA A 132 2.14 11.68 4.43
N ALA A 133 2.75 11.15 3.37
CA ALA A 133 2.56 11.61 2.01
C ALA A 133 2.38 10.42 1.08
N ILE A 134 1.65 10.63 -0.01
CA ILE A 134 1.52 9.70 -1.13
C ILE A 134 1.78 10.45 -2.42
N ALA A 135 2.45 9.79 -3.36
CA ALA A 135 2.56 10.24 -4.74
C ALA A 135 2.29 9.06 -5.68
N ILE A 136 1.58 9.28 -6.76
CA ILE A 136 1.29 8.29 -7.79
C ILE A 136 1.77 8.87 -9.10
N ASP A 137 2.84 8.33 -9.67
CA ASP A 137 3.20 8.60 -11.06
C ASP A 137 2.29 7.74 -11.94
N MET A 138 1.22 8.35 -12.45
CA MET A 138 0.16 7.67 -13.20
C MET A 138 0.61 7.30 -14.62
N LYS A 139 1.70 7.91 -15.10
CA LYS A 139 2.29 7.73 -16.42
C LYS A 139 3.27 6.56 -16.46
N HIS A 140 4.10 6.41 -15.44
CA HIS A 140 5.06 5.31 -15.30
C HIS A 140 4.50 4.15 -14.47
N ASP A 141 3.27 4.28 -13.95
CA ASP A 141 2.56 3.29 -13.13
C ASP A 141 3.30 2.96 -11.82
N VAL A 142 3.66 3.98 -11.02
CA VAL A 142 4.40 3.81 -9.77
C VAL A 142 3.73 4.52 -8.59
N VAL A 143 3.47 3.79 -7.51
CA VAL A 143 3.04 4.34 -6.21
C VAL A 143 4.25 4.54 -5.30
N TYR A 144 4.34 5.74 -4.74
CA TYR A 144 5.30 6.15 -3.72
C TYR A 144 4.56 6.55 -2.44
N ALA A 145 5.21 6.33 -1.30
CA ALA A 145 4.68 6.76 -0.01
C ALA A 145 5.78 7.24 0.95
N GLY A 146 5.41 8.15 1.84
CA GLY A 146 6.22 8.63 2.95
C GLY A 146 5.46 8.48 4.27
N VAL A 147 6.15 8.06 5.32
CA VAL A 147 5.59 7.97 6.69
C VAL A 147 6.59 8.53 7.69
N ALA A 148 6.21 9.63 8.36
CA ALA A 148 6.93 10.19 9.49
C ALA A 148 6.30 9.69 10.80
N VAL A 149 7.12 9.24 11.75
CA VAL A 149 6.70 8.84 13.10
C VAL A 149 7.59 9.55 14.11
N ASN A 150 7.02 10.45 14.92
CA ASN A 150 7.80 11.36 15.78
C ASN A 150 8.93 12.10 15.01
N GLY A 151 8.67 12.52 13.77
CA GLY A 151 9.63 13.16 12.87
C GLY A 151 10.57 12.21 12.11
N VAL A 152 10.66 10.93 12.47
CA VAL A 152 11.51 9.96 11.76
C VAL A 152 10.83 9.51 10.47
N VAL A 153 11.37 9.92 9.33
CA VAL A 153 10.82 9.64 7.99
C VAL A 153 11.30 8.30 7.42
N LYS A 154 10.34 7.46 7.02
CA LYS A 154 10.52 6.39 6.03
C LYS A 154 10.00 6.85 4.66
N LEU A 155 10.68 6.47 3.59
CA LEU A 155 10.15 6.52 2.22
C LEU A 155 10.00 5.09 1.68
N PHE A 156 9.04 4.92 0.78
CA PHE A 156 8.70 3.67 0.12
C PHE A 156 8.44 3.93 -1.37
N SER A 157 8.94 3.05 -2.23
CA SER A 157 8.65 3.02 -3.67
C SER A 157 8.39 1.57 -4.10
N GLU A 158 7.55 1.38 -5.11
CA GLU A 158 7.43 0.10 -5.82
C GLU A 158 8.62 -0.14 -6.77
N THR A 159 9.34 0.91 -7.16
CA THR A 159 10.62 0.80 -7.88
C THR A 159 11.79 0.47 -6.94
N ARG A 160 12.91 -0.01 -7.51
CA ARG A 160 14.16 -0.26 -6.78
C ARG A 160 15.16 0.90 -6.85
N ASP A 161 14.86 1.93 -7.64
CA ASP A 161 15.59 3.18 -7.67
C ASP A 161 15.19 4.10 -6.51
N SER A 162 16.00 5.15 -6.31
CA SER A 162 15.76 6.18 -5.29
C SER A 162 15.22 7.47 -5.92
N ILE A 163 14.48 7.37 -7.04
CA ILE A 163 13.91 8.51 -7.76
C ILE A 163 12.48 8.69 -7.27
N TYR A 164 12.23 9.78 -6.54
CA TYR A 164 10.93 10.11 -5.95
C TYR A 164 10.38 11.41 -6.55
N PRO A 165 9.05 11.56 -6.70
CA PRO A 165 8.44 12.82 -7.14
C PRO A 165 8.82 14.02 -6.26
N GLU A 166 9.00 15.19 -6.88
CA GLU A 166 9.54 16.39 -6.24
C GLU A 166 8.76 16.81 -4.98
N LYS A 167 7.43 16.75 -5.03
CA LYS A 167 6.56 17.09 -3.88
C LYS A 167 6.79 16.17 -2.67
N LEU A 168 7.10 14.89 -2.91
CA LEU A 168 7.41 13.90 -1.86
C LEU A 168 8.82 14.11 -1.27
N LEU A 169 9.79 14.53 -2.08
CA LEU A 169 11.12 14.94 -1.60
C LEU A 169 11.03 16.20 -0.73
N LYS A 170 10.34 17.24 -1.20
CA LYS A 170 10.07 18.47 -0.42
C LYS A 170 9.32 18.20 0.88
N TRP A 171 8.41 17.22 0.90
CA TRP A 171 7.76 16.78 2.13
C TRP A 171 8.74 16.13 3.12
N LYS A 172 9.65 15.28 2.64
CA LYS A 172 10.70 14.68 3.50
C LYS A 172 11.66 15.73 4.08
N GLU A 173 12.00 16.76 3.30
CA GLU A 173 12.94 17.81 3.71
C GLU A 173 12.48 18.58 4.96
N LYS A 174 11.16 18.70 5.20
CA LYS A 174 10.58 19.32 6.41
C LYS A 174 11.15 18.77 7.74
N PHE A 175 11.60 17.51 7.74
CA PHE A 175 12.00 16.77 8.93
C PHE A 175 13.53 16.76 9.16
N GLY A 176 14.31 17.41 8.28
CA GLY A 176 15.78 17.36 8.27
C GLY A 176 16.50 18.37 9.18
N ASN A 177 15.95 18.66 10.37
CA ASN A 177 16.56 19.57 11.37
C ASN A 177 17.36 18.82 12.45
#